data_AF-A0A453IH77-F1
#
_entry.id   AF-A0A453IH77-F1
#
_cell.length_a   1.000
_cell.length_b   1.000
_cell.length_c   1.000
_cell.angle_alpha   90.00
_cell.angle_beta   90.00
_cell.angle_gamma   90.00
#
_symmetry.space_group_name_H-M   'P 1'
#
loop_
_entity.id
_entity.type
_entity.pdbx_description
1 polymer ?
#
loop_
_entity_poly.entity_id
_entity_poly.type
_entity_poly.pdbx_seq_one_letter_code
_entity_poly.pdbx_strand_id
1 'polypeptide(L)' 'MLKMQSKFTTPAGDDPVAIDFTGMGKGEAWVNGQSIGRYWPTNIAPQSGCVNSCNYRGPYSASKCQKKCGQPSQIL' A
#
# COMPACT_ATOMS: atom_id res chain seq x y z
N MET A 1 -10.78 -4.40 -21.04
CA MET A 1 -10.32 -4.32 -19.63
C MET A 1 -10.16 -5.73 -19.11
N LEU A 2 -9.00 -6.07 -18.56
CA LEU A 2 -8.75 -7.41 -18.00
C LEU A 2 -9.46 -7.52 -16.65
N LYS A 3 -10.23 -8.59 -16.43
CA LYS A 3 -10.88 -8.89 -15.15
C LYS A 3 -10.30 -10.20 -14.61
N MET A 4 -9.74 -10.14 -13.41
CA MET A 4 -9.27 -11.31 -12.67
C MET A 4 -10.21 -11.55 -11.48
N GLN A 5 -10.51 -12.80 -11.19
CA GLN A 5 -11.36 -13.18 -10.06
C GLN A 5 -10.85 -14.47 -9.43
N SER A 6 -10.91 -14.52 -8.11
CA SER A 6 -10.66 -15.72 -7.31
C SER A 6 -11.70 -15.80 -6.18
N LYS A 7 -11.77 -16.95 -5.51
CA LYS A 7 -12.59 -17.17 -4.31
C LYS A 7 -11.67 -17.59 -3.18
N PHE A 8 -11.96 -17.13 -1.97
CA PHE A 8 -11.23 -17.47 -0.76
C PHE A 8 -12.21 -17.65 0.40
N THR A 9 -11.82 -18.40 1.42
CA THR A 9 -12.55 -18.48 2.69
C THR A 9 -12.07 -17.38 3.62
N THR A 10 -12.96 -16.88 4.49
CA THR A 10 -12.59 -15.90 5.52
C THR A 10 -11.44 -16.45 6.37
N PRO A 11 -10.34 -15.70 6.54
CA PRO A 11 -9.28 -16.06 7.48
C PRO A 11 -9.84 -16.21 8.91
N ALA A 12 -9.19 -17.02 9.75
CA ALA A 12 -9.58 -17.17 11.15
C ALA A 12 -9.17 -15.94 11.98
N GLY A 13 -9.95 -15.64 13.04
CA GLY A 13 -9.71 -14.54 13.97
C GLY A 13 -10.41 -13.23 13.57
N ASP A 14 -10.18 -12.20 14.38
CA ASP A 14 -10.82 -10.88 14.26
C ASP A 14 -9.82 -9.75 13.94
N ASP A 15 -8.57 -10.10 13.65
CA ASP A 15 -7.53 -9.13 13.31
C ASP A 15 -7.80 -8.48 11.93
N PRO A 16 -7.41 -7.21 11.73
CA PRO A 16 -7.54 -6.55 10.44
C PRO A 16 -6.82 -7.31 9.33
N VAL A 17 -7.46 -7.41 8.16
CA VAL A 17 -6.90 -8.06 6.97
C VAL A 17 -6.66 -7.05 5.86
N ALA A 18 -5.68 -7.37 5.01
CA ALA A 18 -5.44 -6.63 3.77
C ALA A 18 -4.98 -7.59 2.67
N ILE A 19 -5.10 -7.13 1.41
CA ILE A 19 -4.71 -7.90 0.23
C ILE A 19 -3.37 -7.39 -0.25
N ASP A 20 -2.37 -8.27 -0.32
CA ASP A 20 -1.10 -7.98 -0.96
C ASP A 20 -1.26 -8.10 -2.49
N PHE A 21 -1.16 -6.97 -3.17
CA PHE A 21 -1.22 -6.89 -4.63
C PHE A 21 0.16 -7.01 -5.30
N THR A 22 1.22 -7.37 -4.56
CA THR A 22 2.56 -7.58 -5.11
C THR A 22 2.51 -8.55 -6.31
N GLY A 23 3.19 -8.18 -7.39
CA GLY A 23 3.15 -8.90 -8.67
C GLY A 23 2.02 -8.48 -9.61
N MET A 24 1.04 -7.69 -9.15
CA MET A 24 0.07 -7.04 -10.02
C MET A 24 0.59 -5.69 -10.55
N GLY A 25 -0.10 -5.11 -11.55
CA GLY A 25 0.24 -3.81 -12.13
C GLY A 25 -0.44 -2.65 -11.42
N LYS A 26 -1.58 -2.21 -11.97
CA LYS A 26 -2.44 -1.14 -11.46
C LYS A 26 -3.88 -1.51 -11.74
N GLY A 27 -4.79 -1.20 -10.82
CA GLY A 27 -6.20 -1.41 -11.05
C GLY A 27 -7.09 -1.00 -9.89
N GLU A 28 -8.28 -1.55 -9.89
CA GLU A 28 -9.27 -1.46 -8.83
C GLU A 28 -9.62 -2.88 -8.36
N ALA A 29 -9.98 -3.00 -7.08
CA ALA A 29 -10.31 -4.28 -6.48
C ALA A 29 -11.68 -4.25 -5.81
N TRP A 30 -12.32 -5.42 -5.78
CA TRP A 30 -13.63 -5.63 -5.20
C TRP A 30 -13.65 -6.93 -4.40
N VAL A 31 -14.32 -6.92 -3.25
CA VAL A 31 -14.60 -8.10 -2.44
C VAL A 31 -16.11 -8.16 -2.23
N ASN A 32 -16.75 -9.29 -2.56
CA ASN A 32 -18.20 -9.47 -2.43
C ASN A 32 -19.05 -8.36 -3.08
N GLY A 33 -18.60 -7.86 -4.25
CA GLY A 33 -19.27 -6.78 -4.99
C GLY A 33 -19.04 -5.37 -4.42
N GLN A 34 -18.33 -5.24 -3.30
CA GLN A 34 -17.99 -3.97 -2.67
C GLN A 34 -16.59 -3.55 -3.11
N SER A 35 -16.43 -2.30 -3.56
CA SER A 35 -15.12 -1.78 -3.94
C SER A 35 -14.26 -1.59 -2.69
N ILE A 36 -13.00 -2.05 -2.77
CA ILE A 36 -11.98 -1.82 -1.74
C ILE A 36 -10.94 -0.78 -2.21
N GLY A 37 -11.22 -0.08 -3.32
CA GLY A 37 -10.39 1.01 -3.84
C GLY A 37 -9.39 0.59 -4.93
N ARG A 38 -8.49 1.53 -5.23
CA ARG A 38 -7.43 1.37 -6.24
C ARG A 38 -6.18 0.74 -5.62
N TYR A 39 -5.50 -0.09 -6.40
CA TYR A 39 -4.16 -0.59 -6.08
C TYR A 39 -3.17 -0.16 -7.17
N TRP A 40 -1.93 0.14 -6.76
CA TRP A 40 -0.84 0.45 -7.69
C TRP A 40 0.54 0.08 -7.13
N PRO A 41 0.81 -1.23 -6.91
CA PRO A 41 2.07 -1.74 -6.37
C PRO A 41 3.28 -1.55 -7.30
N THR A 42 3.10 -1.10 -8.54
CA THR A 42 4.21 -0.69 -9.41
C THR A 42 4.54 0.80 -9.34
N ASN A 43 3.73 1.59 -8.62
CA ASN A 43 4.03 3.00 -8.39
C ASN A 43 5.03 3.13 -7.23
N ILE A 44 6.30 3.24 -7.59
CA ILE A 44 7.42 3.31 -6.64
C ILE A 44 7.51 4.72 -6.03
N ALA A 45 7.60 4.79 -4.71
CA ALA A 45 7.86 6.03 -3.99
C ALA A 45 9.20 6.63 -4.42
N PRO A 46 9.36 7.97 -4.40
CA PRO A 46 10.62 8.61 -4.77
C PRO A 46 11.83 7.97 -4.08
N GLN A 47 12.97 7.90 -4.78
CA GLN A 47 14.19 7.34 -4.20
C GLN A 47 14.79 8.22 -3.12
N SER A 48 14.53 9.53 -3.17
CA SER A 48 15.02 10.55 -2.24
C SER A 48 13.89 11.13 -1.38
N GLY A 49 14.27 11.83 -0.30
CA GLY A 49 13.34 12.47 0.65
C GLY A 49 13.18 11.71 1.97
N CYS A 50 13.50 10.43 2.00
CA CYS A 50 13.49 9.66 3.24
C CYS A 50 14.73 9.91 4.09
N VAL A 51 14.54 9.80 5.40
CA VAL A 51 15.58 9.95 6.41
C VAL A 51 15.81 8.65 7.16
N ASN A 52 17.04 8.37 7.59
CA ASN A 52 17.35 7.17 8.38
C ASN A 52 16.84 7.29 9.82
N SER A 53 17.02 8.46 10.45
CA SER A 53 16.49 8.82 11.76
C SER A 53 15.60 10.06 11.67
N CYS A 54 14.57 10.13 12.51
CA CYS A 54 13.66 11.26 12.61
C CYS A 54 13.54 11.65 14.09
N ASN A 55 13.55 12.95 14.37
CA ASN A 55 13.41 13.50 15.72
C ASN A 55 12.12 14.30 15.83
N TYR A 56 11.36 14.05 16.91
CA TYR A 56 10.10 14.75 17.17
C TYR A 56 10.30 16.24 17.47
N ARG A 57 11.46 16.64 18.01
CA ARG A 57 11.75 18.03 18.35
C ARG A 57 11.92 18.91 17.11
N GLY A 58 11.65 20.21 17.26
CA GLY A 58 11.78 21.23 16.22
C GLY A 58 10.62 21.29 15.21
N PRO A 59 10.63 22.26 14.29
CA PRO A 59 9.54 22.49 13.33
C PRO A 59 9.17 21.24 12.51
N TYR A 60 7.90 21.11 12.16
CA TYR A 60 7.39 20.04 11.31
C TYR A 60 7.36 20.45 9.84
N SER A 61 7.64 19.50 8.95
CA SER A 61 7.31 19.56 7.52
C SER A 61 6.88 18.17 7.06
N ALA A 62 6.06 18.11 5.99
CA ALA A 62 5.57 16.85 5.44
C ALA A 62 6.70 15.90 4.96
N SER A 63 7.87 16.44 4.65
CA SER A 63 9.05 15.66 4.24
C SER A 63 9.96 15.24 5.40
N LYS A 64 9.77 15.79 6.61
CA LYS A 64 10.72 15.64 7.74
C LYS A 64 11.05 14.19 8.10
N CYS A 65 10.05 13.31 8.02
CA CYS A 65 10.13 11.95 8.55
C CYS A 65 9.62 10.89 7.57
N GLN A 66 9.77 11.14 6.26
CA GLN A 66 9.39 10.18 5.24
C GLN A 66 10.20 8.88 5.34
N LYS A 67 9.56 7.76 5.00
CA LYS A 67 10.11 6.40 5.04
C LYS A 67 9.68 5.64 3.78
N LYS A 68 10.29 4.47 3.57
CA LYS A 68 9.95 3.52 2.50
C LYS A 68 10.17 4.07 1.07
N CYS A 69 11.17 4.96 0.91
CA CYS A 69 11.63 5.41 -0.41
C CYS A 69 12.14 4.25 -1.26
N GLY A 70 11.94 4.34 -2.58
CA GLY A 70 12.34 3.30 -3.53
C GLY A 70 11.55 1.99 -3.41
N GLN A 71 10.50 1.95 -2.58
CA GLN A 71 9.57 0.81 -2.45
C GLN A 71 8.25 1.18 -3.11
N PRO A 72 7.35 0.22 -3.40
CA PRO A 72 6.01 0.60 -3.84
C PRO A 72 5.33 1.48 -2.81
N SER A 73 4.64 2.50 -3.30
CA SER A 73 3.94 3.51 -2.49
C SER A 73 2.85 2.91 -1.59
N GLN A 74 2.38 1.71 -1.90
CA GLN A 74 1.43 0.95 -1.10
C GLN A 74 1.71 -0.55 -1.25
N ILE A 75 2.05 -1.20 -0.13
CA ILE A 75 2.15 -2.65 0.06
C ILE A 75 1.61 -3.03 1.45
N LEU A 76 1.49 -4.33 1.71
CA LEU A 76 1.24 -4.87 3.05
C LEU A 76 2.49 -4.76 3.96
#